data_AF-A0A1L7LIA6-F1
#
_entry.id   AF-A0A1L7LIA6-F1
#
_cell.length_a   1.000
_cell.length_b   1.000
_cell.length_c   1.000
_cell.angle_alpha   90.00
_cell.angle_beta   90.00
_cell.angle_gamma   90.00
#
_symmetry.space_group_name_H-M   'P 1'
#
loop_
_entity.id
_entity.type
_entity.pdbx_description
1 polymer ?
#
loop_
_entity_poly.entity_id
_entity_poly.type
_entity_poly.pdbx_seq_one_letter_code
_entity_poly.pdbx_strand_id
1 'polypeptide(L)'
;MAEIDRKVDDVDAILVTHEHKDHIHGVGVLARKYGLDVYANAATWQAMDGMIGKIDVSQKHIFDLGKTITFGDIDIESFGVSHDAAQPQFYRLMKDGKSFVILTDTGYVSDRMADLIENADGYLIESNHDIEILRSGIYPWSLKQRILSDKGHLSNDDGAETMVRTLGNKTKRFIWDISVKKTMSKN
;
A
#
# COMPACT_ATOMS: atom_id res chain seq x y z
N MET A 1 -4.00 -9.09 -16.02
CA MET A 1 -5.06 -8.41 -16.81
C MET A 1 -5.86 -9.42 -17.63
N ALA A 2 -5.24 -10.23 -18.50
CA ALA A 2 -5.96 -11.30 -19.21
C ALA A 2 -6.64 -12.33 -18.28
N GLU A 3 -6.03 -12.64 -17.13
CA GLU A 3 -6.60 -13.55 -16.12
C GLU A 3 -7.89 -13.04 -15.46
N ILE A 4 -8.18 -11.73 -15.56
CA ILE A 4 -9.42 -11.11 -15.06
C ILE A 4 -10.28 -10.58 -16.20
N ASP A 5 -10.02 -11.02 -17.44
CA ASP A 5 -10.72 -10.60 -18.66
C ASP A 5 -10.73 -9.07 -18.87
N ARG A 6 -9.59 -8.43 -18.63
CA ARG A 6 -9.38 -6.98 -18.84
C ARG A 6 -8.12 -6.67 -19.63
N LYS A 7 -8.12 -5.50 -20.24
CA LYS A 7 -6.97 -4.89 -20.94
C LYS A 7 -6.43 -3.73 -20.12
N VAL A 8 -5.20 -3.32 -20.42
CA VAL A 8 -4.61 -2.13 -19.79
C VAL A 8 -5.34 -0.86 -20.22
N ASP A 9 -5.91 -0.86 -21.43
CA ASP A 9 -6.77 0.22 -21.92
C ASP A 9 -8.09 0.37 -21.15
N ASP A 10 -8.46 -0.60 -20.31
CA ASP A 10 -9.61 -0.51 -19.40
C ASP A 10 -9.25 0.12 -18.05
N VAL A 11 -7.99 0.54 -17.85
CA VAL A 11 -7.53 1.22 -16.64
C VAL A 11 -7.73 2.71 -16.81
N ASP A 12 -8.43 3.35 -15.88
CA ASP A 12 -8.66 4.81 -15.93
C ASP A 12 -7.49 5.59 -15.31
N ALA A 13 -6.96 5.10 -14.18
CA ALA A 13 -5.96 5.83 -13.40
C ALA A 13 -5.03 4.90 -12.61
N ILE A 14 -3.88 5.45 -12.21
CA ILE A 14 -2.89 4.81 -11.33
C ILE A 14 -2.84 5.60 -10.03
N LEU A 15 -3.08 4.93 -8.91
CA LEU A 15 -2.88 5.50 -7.58
C LEU A 15 -1.56 4.95 -7.00
N VAL A 16 -0.61 5.84 -6.75
CA VAL A 16 0.70 5.47 -6.20
C VAL A 16 0.64 5.54 -4.68
N THR A 17 1.13 4.50 -4.02
CA THR A 17 1.15 4.42 -2.55
C THR A 17 2.38 5.10 -1.96
N HIS A 18 3.56 4.79 -2.52
CA HIS A 18 4.85 5.35 -2.13
C HIS A 18 5.91 5.12 -3.21
N GLU A 19 7.11 5.71 -3.04
CA GLU A 19 8.16 5.80 -4.07
C GLU A 19 9.12 4.60 -4.17
N HIS A 20 8.87 3.49 -3.46
CA HIS A 20 9.77 2.33 -3.56
C HIS A 20 9.70 1.69 -4.94
N LYS A 21 10.84 1.17 -5.39
CA LYS A 21 11.04 0.75 -6.79
C LYS A 21 10.03 -0.30 -7.25
N ASP A 22 9.74 -1.28 -6.40
CA ASP A 22 8.75 -2.33 -6.64
C ASP A 22 7.31 -1.82 -6.78
N HIS A 23 7.01 -0.60 -6.31
CA HIS A 23 5.72 0.06 -6.51
C HIS A 23 5.70 0.98 -7.74
N ILE A 24 6.81 1.66 -8.03
CA ILE A 24 6.83 2.70 -9.08
C ILE A 24 7.43 2.27 -10.42
N HIS A 25 8.06 1.09 -10.50
CA HIS A 25 8.81 0.66 -11.69
C HIS A 25 7.97 0.70 -12.99
N GLY A 26 6.69 0.37 -12.90
CA GLY A 26 5.77 0.38 -14.04
C GLY A 26 5.07 1.71 -14.30
N VAL A 27 5.00 2.62 -13.33
CA VAL A 27 4.09 3.78 -13.33
C VAL A 27 4.32 4.65 -14.56
N GLY A 28 5.55 5.13 -14.77
CA GLY A 28 5.82 6.03 -15.89
C GLY A 28 5.72 5.38 -17.26
N VAL A 29 6.01 4.07 -17.37
CA VAL A 29 5.85 3.34 -18.64
C VAL A 29 4.37 3.22 -18.98
N LEU A 30 3.53 2.87 -18.01
CA LEU A 30 2.08 2.74 -18.20
C LEU A 30 1.44 4.09 -18.52
N ALA A 31 1.77 5.14 -17.75
CA ALA A 31 1.26 6.49 -17.97
C ALA A 31 1.56 7.00 -19.38
N ARG A 32 2.80 6.87 -19.87
CA ARG A 32 3.17 7.34 -21.22
C ARG A 32 2.54 6.50 -22.33
N LYS A 33 2.52 5.18 -22.17
CA LYS A 33 2.10 4.26 -23.23
C LYS A 33 0.59 4.28 -23.45
N TYR A 34 -0.17 4.45 -22.37
CA TYR A 34 -1.63 4.33 -22.39
C TYR A 34 -2.35 5.65 -22.05
N GLY A 35 -1.61 6.74 -21.81
CA GLY A 35 -2.21 8.04 -21.49
C GLY A 35 -2.85 8.10 -20.10
N LEU A 36 -2.45 7.22 -19.17
CA LEU A 36 -3.09 7.10 -17.85
C LEU A 36 -2.77 8.27 -16.94
N ASP A 37 -3.78 8.72 -16.21
CA ASP A 37 -3.62 9.66 -15.11
C ASP A 37 -2.97 8.99 -13.91
N VAL A 38 -2.08 9.71 -13.23
CA VAL A 38 -1.34 9.24 -12.07
C VAL A 38 -1.64 10.13 -10.88
N TYR A 39 -1.98 9.52 -9.75
CA TYR A 39 -2.33 10.17 -8.51
C TYR A 39 -1.32 9.80 -7.42
N ALA A 40 -0.76 10.81 -6.77
CA ALA A 40 0.10 10.65 -5.60
C ALA A 40 0.07 11.94 -4.77
N ASN A 41 0.45 11.88 -3.49
CA ASN A 41 0.67 13.12 -2.73
C ASN A 41 1.93 13.86 -3.21
N ALA A 42 2.07 15.12 -2.80
CA ALA A 42 3.16 16.00 -3.25
C ALA A 42 4.56 15.47 -2.89
N ALA A 43 4.72 14.88 -1.70
CA ALA A 43 6.01 14.36 -1.24
C ALA A 43 6.43 13.12 -2.05
N THR A 44 5.50 12.20 -2.32
CA THR A 44 5.74 11.04 -3.19
C THR A 44 6.06 11.48 -4.62
N TRP A 45 5.36 12.47 -5.17
CA TRP A 45 5.69 13.03 -6.49
C TRP A 45 7.12 13.58 -6.56
N GLN A 46 7.53 14.33 -5.54
CA GLN A 46 8.88 14.87 -5.44
C GLN A 46 9.92 13.74 -5.32
N ALA A 47 9.64 12.72 -4.52
CA ALA A 47 10.54 11.60 -4.31
C ALA A 47 10.68 10.68 -5.55
N MET A 48 9.61 10.56 -6.35
CA MET A 48 9.63 9.82 -7.62
C MET A 48 10.31 10.59 -8.77
N ASP A 49 10.66 11.86 -8.60
CA ASP A 49 11.24 12.66 -9.68
C ASP A 49 12.55 12.04 -10.18
N GLY A 50 12.68 11.93 -11.51
CA GLY A 50 13.80 11.23 -12.15
C GLY A 50 13.75 9.69 -12.10
N MET A 51 12.86 9.06 -11.32
CA MET A 51 12.78 7.59 -11.20
C MET A 51 11.82 6.93 -12.22
N ILE A 52 10.77 7.65 -12.62
CA ILE A 52 9.70 7.14 -13.49
C ILE A 52 9.77 7.65 -14.94
N GLY A 53 10.80 8.45 -15.25
CA GLY A 53 10.92 9.17 -16.51
C GLY A 53 9.93 10.33 -16.64
N LYS A 54 9.96 11.04 -17.78
CA LYS A 54 9.10 12.21 -18.00
C LYS A 54 7.65 11.78 -18.25
N ILE A 55 6.73 12.24 -17.43
CA ILE A 55 5.27 12.11 -17.61
C ILE A 55 4.72 13.50 -17.92
N ASP A 56 3.71 13.60 -18.77
CA ASP A 56 3.07 14.89 -19.08
C ASP A 56 2.48 15.50 -17.80
N VAL A 57 2.55 16.82 -17.67
CA VAL A 57 2.02 17.53 -16.51
C VAL A 57 0.51 17.34 -16.41
N SER A 58 -0.20 17.21 -17.53
CA SER A 58 -1.65 16.98 -17.54
C SER A 58 -2.07 15.65 -16.93
N GLN A 59 -1.15 14.68 -16.84
CA GLN A 59 -1.39 13.35 -16.27
C GLN A 59 -1.03 13.28 -14.77
N LYS A 60 -0.48 14.35 -14.19
CA LYS A 60 -0.01 14.36 -12.81
C LYS A 60 -1.06 15.00 -11.91
N HIS A 61 -1.62 14.21 -11.00
CA HIS A 61 -2.64 14.65 -10.08
C HIS A 61 -2.17 14.50 -8.64
N ILE A 62 -2.49 15.50 -7.81
CA ILE A 62 -2.24 15.46 -6.37
C ILE A 62 -3.40 14.73 -5.70
N PHE A 63 -3.06 13.69 -4.94
CA PHE A 63 -3.99 13.02 -4.03
C PHE A 63 -3.42 13.10 -2.62
N ASP A 64 -3.80 14.14 -1.90
CA ASP A 64 -3.34 14.39 -0.54
C ASP A 64 -3.84 13.35 0.45
N LEU A 65 -3.08 13.20 1.53
CA LEU A 65 -3.39 12.33 2.65
C LEU A 65 -4.70 12.75 3.38
N GLY A 66 -5.56 11.78 3.71
CA GLY A 66 -6.82 12.01 4.43
C GLY A 66 -7.88 12.66 3.55
N LYS A 67 -7.76 12.56 2.23
CA LYS A 67 -8.75 13.06 1.27
C LYS A 67 -9.51 11.90 0.65
N THR A 68 -10.66 12.24 0.07
CA THR A 68 -11.47 11.31 -0.70
C THR A 68 -11.64 11.86 -2.11
N ILE A 69 -11.39 11.02 -3.11
CA ILE A 69 -11.62 11.31 -4.53
C ILE A 69 -12.55 10.24 -5.08
N THR A 70 -13.55 10.66 -5.85
CA THR A 70 -14.48 9.76 -6.53
C THR A 70 -13.98 9.47 -7.95
N PHE A 71 -13.83 8.18 -8.27
CA PHE A 71 -13.53 7.67 -9.61
C PHE A 71 -14.73 6.88 -10.12
N GLY A 72 -15.46 7.44 -11.09
CA GLY A 72 -16.71 6.85 -11.57
C GLY A 72 -17.75 6.79 -10.44
N ASP A 73 -18.01 5.59 -9.94
CA ASP A 73 -18.94 5.30 -8.85
C ASP A 73 -18.27 4.69 -7.60
N ILE A 74 -16.95 4.85 -7.49
CA ILE A 74 -16.14 4.38 -6.35
C ILE A 74 -15.51 5.60 -5.68
N ASP A 75 -15.73 5.75 -4.39
CA ASP A 75 -15.01 6.70 -3.56
C ASP A 75 -13.73 6.05 -3.06
N ILE A 76 -12.60 6.75 -3.18
CA ILE A 76 -11.30 6.31 -2.70
C ILE A 76 -10.83 7.30 -1.64
N GLU A 77 -10.62 6.83 -0.42
CA GLU A 77 -10.07 7.61 0.70
C GLU A 77 -8.61 7.23 0.93
N SER A 78 -7.72 8.23 1.05
CA SER A 78 -6.31 8.03 1.36
C SER A 78 -6.03 8.06 2.86
N PHE A 79 -5.16 7.19 3.33
CA PHE A 79 -4.69 7.16 4.72
C PHE A 79 -3.20 6.83 4.80
N GLY A 80 -2.53 7.30 5.85
CA GLY A 80 -1.07 7.36 5.91
C GLY A 80 -0.52 6.23 6.74
N VAL A 81 0.42 5.47 6.18
CA VAL A 81 0.99 4.29 6.86
C VAL A 81 2.36 4.60 7.45
N SER A 82 2.88 3.72 8.30
CA SER A 82 4.22 3.88 8.85
C SER A 82 5.22 3.06 8.05
N HIS A 83 5.87 3.69 7.07
CA HIS A 83 6.87 3.04 6.21
C HIS A 83 8.06 3.96 5.97
N ASP A 84 9.20 3.39 5.60
CA ASP A 84 10.41 4.16 5.27
C ASP A 84 10.33 4.78 3.87
N ALA A 85 9.40 5.71 3.68
CA ALA A 85 9.14 6.43 2.43
C ALA A 85 8.81 7.90 2.72
N ALA A 86 8.78 8.74 1.68
CA ALA A 86 8.63 10.20 1.80
C ALA A 86 7.31 10.62 2.49
N GLN A 87 6.18 10.07 2.03
CA GLN A 87 4.87 10.18 2.66
C GLN A 87 3.99 9.02 2.20
N PRO A 88 4.22 7.80 2.71
CA PRO A 88 3.52 6.61 2.25
C PRO A 88 2.04 6.67 2.62
N GLN A 89 1.18 6.35 1.65
CA GLN A 89 -0.26 6.29 1.85
C GLN A 89 -0.88 5.10 1.14
N PHE A 90 -1.98 4.61 1.69
CA PHE A 90 -2.79 3.56 1.13
C PHE A 90 -4.25 4.00 1.06
N TYR A 91 -5.10 3.11 0.55
CA TYR A 91 -6.42 3.49 0.09
C TYR A 91 -7.51 2.58 0.63
N ARG A 92 -8.61 3.21 1.05
CA ARG A 92 -9.90 2.58 1.32
C ARG A 92 -10.82 2.85 0.14
N LEU A 93 -11.30 1.78 -0.49
CA LEU A 93 -12.26 1.85 -1.58
C LEU A 93 -13.67 1.72 -1.00
N MET A 94 -14.60 2.56 -1.43
CA MET A 94 -15.95 2.64 -0.89
C MET A 94 -16.97 2.73 -2.01
N LYS A 95 -18.03 1.93 -1.91
CA LYS A 95 -19.15 1.92 -2.85
C LYS A 95 -20.38 1.30 -2.22
N ASP A 96 -21.55 1.91 -2.43
CA ASP A 96 -22.85 1.41 -1.97
C ASP A 96 -22.87 1.02 -0.49
N GLY A 97 -22.24 1.83 0.37
CA GLY A 97 -22.14 1.59 1.81
C GLY A 97 -21.23 0.43 2.22
N LYS A 98 -20.49 -0.16 1.27
CA LYS A 98 -19.44 -1.15 1.50
C LYS A 98 -18.07 -0.51 1.42
N SER A 99 -17.08 -1.14 2.07
CA SER A 99 -15.70 -0.71 1.92
C SER A 99 -14.67 -1.84 1.90
N PHE A 100 -13.58 -1.62 1.19
CA PHE A 100 -12.43 -2.51 1.10
C PHE A 100 -11.16 -1.73 1.41
N VAL A 101 -10.40 -2.18 2.41
CA VAL A 101 -9.17 -1.51 2.88
C VAL A 101 -7.95 -2.27 2.38
N ILE A 102 -6.99 -1.56 1.82
CA ILE A 102 -5.68 -2.12 1.45
C ILE A 102 -4.65 -1.57 2.43
N LEU A 103 -4.04 -2.43 3.24
CA LEU A 103 -3.04 -2.07 4.23
C LEU A 103 -1.80 -2.94 4.03
N THR A 104 -0.88 -2.47 3.21
CA THR A 104 0.42 -3.11 3.03
C THR A 104 1.54 -2.15 3.40
N ASP A 105 2.78 -2.63 3.43
CA ASP A 105 3.96 -1.78 3.69
C ASP A 105 3.79 -0.83 4.88
N THR A 106 3.43 -1.38 6.05
CA THR A 106 3.35 -0.61 7.30
C THR A 106 4.08 -1.35 8.41
N GLY A 107 4.88 -0.65 9.20
CA GLY A 107 5.62 -1.21 10.34
C GLY A 107 4.81 -1.26 11.62
N TYR A 108 3.77 -0.44 11.76
CA TYR A 108 2.81 -0.54 12.87
C TYR A 108 1.44 0.01 12.48
N VAL A 109 0.43 -0.29 13.31
CA VAL A 109 -0.93 0.27 13.20
C VAL A 109 -1.31 0.96 14.51
N SER A 110 -1.34 2.29 14.48
CA SER A 110 -1.81 3.11 15.61
C SER A 110 -3.31 2.91 15.89
N ASP A 111 -3.76 3.22 17.10
CA ASP A 111 -5.19 3.27 17.46
C ASP A 111 -5.99 4.14 16.50
N ARG A 112 -5.49 5.35 16.21
CA ARG A 112 -6.12 6.26 15.25
C ARG A 112 -6.27 5.64 13.85
N MET A 113 -5.30 4.82 13.42
CA MET A 113 -5.38 4.14 12.13
C MET A 113 -6.39 3.01 12.17
N ALA A 114 -6.36 2.18 13.21
CA ALA A 114 -7.31 1.09 13.39
C ALA A 114 -8.75 1.61 13.40
N ASP A 115 -9.01 2.69 14.14
CA ASP A 115 -10.32 3.36 14.21
C ASP A 115 -10.74 3.93 12.84
N LEU A 116 -9.80 4.48 12.07
CA LEU A 116 -10.09 5.04 10.74
C LEU A 116 -10.55 3.97 9.76
N ILE A 117 -9.92 2.79 9.80
CA ILE A 117 -10.17 1.71 8.84
C ILE A 117 -11.14 0.65 9.36
N GLU A 118 -11.69 0.81 10.57
CA GLU A 118 -12.51 -0.20 11.23
C GLU A 118 -13.77 -0.59 10.44
N ASN A 119 -14.25 -1.81 10.73
CA ASN A 119 -15.55 -2.32 10.29
C ASN A 119 -15.77 -2.24 8.75
N ALA A 120 -14.69 -2.32 7.96
CA ALA A 120 -14.78 -2.49 6.51
C ALA A 120 -15.32 -3.90 6.16
N ASP A 121 -15.95 -4.05 4.99
CA ASP A 121 -16.46 -5.34 4.52
C ASP A 121 -15.32 -6.32 4.19
N GLY A 122 -14.19 -5.78 3.72
CA GLY A 122 -13.02 -6.57 3.41
C GLY A 122 -11.70 -5.83 3.62
N TYR A 123 -10.66 -6.61 3.89
CA TYR A 123 -9.30 -6.10 4.07
C TYR A 123 -8.31 -6.93 3.24
N LEU A 124 -7.30 -6.25 2.69
CA LEU A 124 -6.02 -6.83 2.29
C LEU A 124 -4.96 -6.34 3.27
N ILE A 125 -4.34 -7.24 4.02
CA ILE A 125 -3.31 -6.91 5.00
C ILE A 125 -2.03 -7.69 4.68
N GLU A 126 -0.89 -7.03 4.70
CA GLU A 126 0.44 -7.65 4.57
C GLU A 126 1.14 -7.76 5.92
N SER A 127 1.73 -8.92 6.20
CA SER A 127 2.73 -9.09 7.26
C SER A 127 3.90 -9.94 6.77
N ASN A 128 5.11 -9.60 7.24
CA ASN A 128 6.34 -10.04 6.56
C ASN A 128 7.29 -10.86 7.41
N HIS A 129 7.03 -11.00 8.70
CA HIS A 129 7.97 -11.71 9.56
C HIS A 129 7.33 -12.29 10.82
N ASP A 130 7.89 -13.43 11.23
CA ASP A 130 7.80 -13.92 12.60
C ASP A 130 9.00 -13.37 13.37
N ILE A 131 8.76 -12.81 14.56
CA ILE A 131 9.79 -12.10 15.34
C ILE A 131 10.94 -13.03 15.72
N GLU A 132 10.63 -14.26 16.14
CA GLU A 132 11.62 -15.21 16.64
C GLU A 132 12.42 -15.83 15.50
N ILE A 133 11.77 -16.13 14.38
CA ILE A 133 12.45 -16.55 13.15
C ILE A 133 13.38 -15.44 12.63
N LEU A 134 12.92 -14.18 12.64
CA LEU A 134 13.73 -13.06 12.19
C LEU A 134 14.97 -12.86 13.08
N ARG A 135 14.80 -12.93 14.41
CA ARG A 135 15.89 -12.77 15.39
C ARG A 135 16.94 -13.88 15.27
N SER A 136 16.51 -15.12 15.12
CA SER A 136 17.40 -16.29 14.98
C SER A 136 17.99 -16.46 13.57
N GLY A 137 17.40 -15.84 12.56
CA GLY A 137 17.80 -15.96 11.16
C GLY A 137 19.17 -15.34 10.83
N ILE A 138 19.64 -15.59 9.59
CA ILE A 138 20.98 -15.21 9.12
C ILE A 138 21.15 -13.72 8.75
N TYR A 139 20.10 -12.91 8.91
CA TYR A 139 20.15 -11.50 8.51
C TYR A 139 21.21 -10.71 9.29
N PRO A 140 21.91 -9.76 8.64
CA PRO A 140 22.73 -8.79 9.35
C PRO A 140 21.90 -8.04 10.39
N TRP A 141 22.53 -7.70 11.52
CA TRP A 141 21.85 -7.03 12.63
C TRP A 141 21.13 -5.75 12.23
N SER A 142 21.77 -4.92 11.39
CA SER A 142 21.16 -3.68 10.88
C SER A 142 19.85 -3.92 10.10
N LEU A 143 19.78 -4.99 9.32
CA LEU A 143 18.57 -5.35 8.59
C LEU A 143 17.47 -5.85 9.52
N LYS A 144 17.82 -6.66 10.53
CA LYS A 144 16.88 -7.11 11.58
C LYS A 144 16.28 -5.91 12.31
N GLN A 145 17.12 -4.94 12.72
CA GLN A 145 16.66 -3.73 13.39
C GLN A 145 15.70 -2.91 12.51
N ARG A 146 15.99 -2.79 11.21
CA ARG A 146 15.10 -2.07 10.29
C ARG A 146 13.75 -2.77 10.15
N ILE A 147 13.73 -4.10 10.00
CA ILE A 147 12.48 -4.86 9.84
C ILE A 147 11.63 -4.79 11.12
N LEU A 148 12.26 -4.87 12.30
CA LEU A 148 11.60 -4.79 13.61
C LEU A 148 11.21 -3.35 14.02
N SER A 149 11.53 -2.34 13.21
CA SER A 149 11.22 -0.95 13.55
C SER A 149 9.82 -0.57 13.10
N ASP A 150 9.31 0.53 13.65
CA ASP A 150 8.03 1.13 13.28
C ASP A 150 7.95 1.53 11.79
N LYS A 151 9.08 1.59 11.08
CA LYS A 151 9.16 1.89 9.63
C LYS A 151 9.41 0.65 8.76
N GLY A 152 9.45 -0.53 9.37
CA GLY A 152 9.62 -1.81 8.71
C GLY A 152 8.30 -2.34 8.16
N HIS A 153 7.96 -3.56 8.53
CA HIS A 153 6.69 -4.19 8.16
C HIS A 153 6.08 -4.86 9.38
N LEU A 154 4.76 -5.04 9.41
CA LEU A 154 4.08 -5.76 10.47
C LEU A 154 4.68 -7.15 10.66
N SER A 155 4.85 -7.52 11.92
CA SER A 155 5.02 -8.92 12.27
C SER A 155 3.70 -9.68 12.03
N ASN A 156 3.77 -11.00 11.97
CA ASN A 156 2.58 -11.82 11.83
C ASN A 156 1.62 -11.64 13.02
N ASP A 157 2.18 -11.46 14.22
CA ASP A 157 1.39 -11.21 15.43
C ASP A 157 0.71 -9.83 15.38
N ASP A 158 1.43 -8.78 15.00
CA ASP A 158 0.85 -7.43 14.86
C ASP A 158 -0.20 -7.36 13.73
N GLY A 159 0.03 -8.12 12.65
CA GLY A 159 -0.94 -8.29 11.56
C GLY A 159 -2.22 -8.94 12.05
N ALA A 160 -2.12 -10.02 12.82
CA ALA A 160 -3.28 -10.68 13.44
C ALA A 160 -3.99 -9.77 14.45
N GLU A 161 -3.24 -9.03 15.28
CA GLU A 161 -3.81 -8.08 16.23
C GLU A 161 -4.57 -6.96 15.50
N THR A 162 -3.99 -6.43 14.41
CA THR A 162 -4.64 -5.44 13.55
C THR A 162 -5.98 -5.95 13.02
N MET A 163 -6.04 -7.20 12.57
CA MET A 163 -7.30 -7.81 12.11
C MET A 163 -8.35 -7.85 13.21
N VAL A 164 -7.98 -8.24 14.43
CA VAL A 164 -8.90 -8.28 15.57
C VAL A 164 -9.40 -6.88 15.93
N ARG A 165 -8.52 -5.88 15.94
CA ARG A 165 -8.85 -4.49 16.30
C ARG A 165 -9.76 -3.81 15.28
N THR A 166 -9.66 -4.19 14.01
CA THR A 166 -10.43 -3.60 12.90
C THR A 166 -11.69 -4.38 12.55
N LEU A 167 -11.86 -5.58 13.12
CA LEU A 167 -13.03 -6.42 12.91
C LEU A 167 -14.29 -5.74 13.45
N GLY A 168 -15.33 -5.68 12.62
CA GLY A 168 -16.65 -5.25 13.05
C GLY A 168 -17.77 -6.07 12.43
N ASN A 169 -19.02 -5.73 12.77
CA ASN A 169 -20.22 -6.47 12.34
C ASN A 169 -20.40 -6.58 10.81
N LYS A 170 -19.82 -5.66 10.03
CA LYS A 170 -19.90 -5.68 8.56
C LYS A 170 -18.78 -6.49 7.92
N THR A 171 -17.71 -6.77 8.65
CA THR A 171 -16.52 -7.43 8.12
C THR A 171 -16.83 -8.85 7.72
N LYS A 172 -16.56 -9.17 6.44
CA LYS A 172 -16.83 -10.48 5.85
C LYS A 172 -15.57 -11.22 5.47
N ARG A 173 -14.46 -10.52 5.22
CA ARG A 173 -13.25 -11.15 4.70
C ARG A 173 -11.97 -10.40 5.07
N PHE A 174 -10.97 -11.17 5.48
CA PHE A 174 -9.57 -10.76 5.44
C PHE A 174 -8.86 -11.56 4.35
N ILE A 175 -8.07 -10.86 3.54
CA ILE A 175 -7.07 -11.45 2.65
C ILE A 175 -5.73 -11.13 3.30
N TRP A 176 -5.06 -12.16 3.80
CA TRP A 176 -3.77 -12.00 4.47
C TRP A 176 -2.65 -12.40 3.52
N ASP A 177 -1.86 -11.42 3.11
CA ASP A 177 -0.59 -11.66 2.42
C ASP A 177 0.50 -11.89 3.47
N ILE A 178 0.87 -13.15 3.66
CA ILE A 178 2.00 -13.52 4.50
C ILE A 178 3.21 -13.71 3.58
N SER A 179 3.98 -12.65 3.43
CA SER A 179 5.17 -12.66 2.61
C SER A 179 6.36 -13.17 3.40
N VAL A 180 6.62 -14.48 3.32
CA VAL A 180 7.90 -15.05 3.76
C VAL A 180 8.95 -14.63 2.73
N LYS A 181 9.57 -13.46 2.89
CA LYS A 181 10.71 -13.06 2.06
C LYS A 181 11.86 -14.05 2.29
N LYS A 182 11.89 -15.14 1.50
CA LYS A 182 13.08 -15.97 1.27
C LYS A 182 14.11 -15.05 0.64
N THR A 183 15.07 -14.56 1.42
CA THR A 183 16.15 -13.78 0.83
C THR A 183 17.00 -14.65 -0.07
N MET A 184 16.96 -14.31 -1.37
CA MET A 184 18.11 -14.51 -2.22
C MET A 184 19.28 -13.73 -1.60
N SER A 185 20.38 -14.42 -1.33
CA SER A 185 21.67 -13.78 -1.18
C SER A 185 21.95 -13.02 -2.48
N LYS A 186 22.02 -11.69 -2.40
CA LYS A 186 22.77 -10.94 -3.41
C LYS A 186 24.19 -10.81 -2.87
N ASN A 187 25.04 -11.74 -3.33
CA ASN A 187 26.45 -11.45 -3.54
C ASN A 187 26.57 -10.46 -4.70
#